data_AF-J9EHJ2-F1
#
_entry.id   AF-J9EHJ2-F1
#
_cell.length_a   1.000
_cell.length_b   1.000
_cell.length_c   1.000
_cell.angle_alpha   90.00
_cell.angle_beta   90.00
_cell.angle_gamma   90.00
#
_symmetry.space_group_name_H-M   'P 1'
#
loop_
_entity.id
_entity.type
_entity.pdbx_description
1 polymer ?
#
loop_
_entity_poly.entity_id
_entity_poly.type
_entity_poly.pdbx_seq_one_letter_code
_entity_poly.pdbx_strand_id
1 'polypeptide(L)' 'TPLASVLWYYTPMQVKADNSLIPPVFERELLASKHMDIIPLDTVDEIVWVLTYNEYG' A
#
# COMPACT_ATOMS: atom_id res chain seq x y z
N THR A 1 -11.28 21.64 -6.06
CA THR A 1 -11.55 20.60 -5.05
C THR A 1 -10.34 20.55 -4.12
N PRO A 2 -10.50 20.37 -2.78
CA PRO A 2 -9.35 20.24 -1.89
C PRO A 2 -8.45 19.07 -2.32
N LEU A 3 -7.14 19.21 -2.10
CA LEU A 3 -6.12 18.24 -2.49
C LEU A 3 -5.45 17.64 -1.26
N ALA A 4 -4.93 16.43 -1.37
CA ALA A 4 -4.13 15.76 -0.35
C ALA A 4 -2.84 15.19 -0.93
N SER A 5 -1.75 15.31 -0.17
CA SER A 5 -0.51 14.59 -0.45
C SER A 5 -0.58 13.18 0.11
N VAL A 6 -0.22 12.18 -0.69
CA VAL A 6 -0.31 10.76 -0.33
C VAL A 6 1.00 10.03 -0.58
N LEU A 7 1.17 8.90 0.10
CA LEU A 7 2.23 7.92 -0.16
C LEU A 7 1.59 6.64 -0.68
N TRP A 8 2.08 6.13 -1.80
CA TRP A 8 1.55 4.91 -2.42
C TRP A 8 2.06 3.65 -1.74
N TYR A 9 1.13 2.73 -1.51
CA TYR A 9 1.43 1.32 -1.23
C TYR A 9 1.19 0.50 -2.50
N TYR A 10 1.95 -0.58 -2.65
CA TYR A 10 1.76 -1.53 -3.74
C TYR A 10 1.35 -2.89 -3.21
N THR A 11 0.47 -3.57 -3.94
CA THR A 11 0.19 -4.97 -3.68
C THR A 11 1.33 -5.85 -4.19
N PRO A 12 1.43 -7.10 -3.72
CA PRO A 12 2.50 -8.00 -4.15
C PRO A 12 2.45 -8.29 -5.66
N MET A 13 1.25 -8.26 -6.25
CA MET A 13 1.06 -8.43 -7.69
C MET A 13 1.57 -7.25 -8.53
N GLN A 14 1.59 -6.04 -7.97
CA GLN A 14 2.05 -4.83 -8.64
C GLN A 14 3.58 -4.71 -8.63
N VAL A 15 4.24 -5.38 -7.68
CA VAL A 15 5.69 -5.47 -7.63
C VAL A 15 6.11 -6.70 -8.43
N LYS A 16 7.09 -6.54 -9.33
CA LYS A 16 7.76 -7.69 -9.97
C LYS A 16 8.64 -8.35 -8.91
N ALA A 17 8.01 -9.07 -7.98
CA ALA A 17 8.69 -9.85 -6.97
C ALA A 17 9.42 -10.99 -7.68
N ASP A 18 10.75 -10.98 -7.63
CA ASP A 18 11.52 -12.17 -7.92
C ASP A 18 11.11 -13.22 -6.87
N ASN A 19 10.75 -14.44 -7.28
CA ASN A 19 10.21 -15.48 -6.39
C ASN A 19 11.18 -15.90 -5.27
N SER A 20 12.36 -15.29 -5.19
CA SER A 20 13.36 -15.46 -4.15
C SER A 20 13.19 -14.51 -2.95
N LEU A 21 12.18 -13.64 -2.91
CA LEU A 21 11.94 -12.76 -1.77
C LEU A 21 11.49 -13.59 -0.55
N ILE A 22 12.40 -13.68 0.43
CA ILE A 22 12.12 -14.13 1.80
C ILE A 22 12.01 -12.84 2.62
N PRO A 23 10.91 -12.60 3.35
CA PRO A 23 9.81 -13.51 3.71
C PRO A 23 8.70 -13.66 2.66
N PRO A 24 7.86 -14.72 2.74
CA PRO A 24 6.68 -14.87 1.89
C PRO A 24 5.74 -13.68 2.10
N VAL A 25 5.34 -13.07 0.98
CA VAL A 25 4.43 -11.93 0.98
C VAL A 25 2.99 -12.44 1.07
N PHE A 26 2.20 -11.89 2.00
CA PHE A 26 0.80 -12.28 2.14
C PHE A 26 -0.07 -11.61 1.05
N GLU A 27 -1.18 -12.26 0.67
CA GLU A 27 -2.07 -11.75 -0.39
C GLU A 27 -2.58 -10.32 -0.13
N ARG A 28 -2.81 -9.98 1.15
CA ARG A 28 -3.30 -8.65 1.58
C ARG A 28 -2.21 -7.73 2.10
N GLU A 29 -0.94 -8.11 1.96
CA GLU A 29 0.17 -7.28 2.40
C GLU A 29 0.33 -6.05 1.50
N LEU A 30 0.60 -4.90 2.12
CA LEU A 30 0.80 -3.64 1.42
C LEU A 30 2.27 -3.23 1.55
N LEU A 31 2.94 -3.05 0.41
CA LEU A 31 4.35 -2.69 0.33
C LEU A 31 4.48 -1.16 0.27
N ALA A 32 4.91 -0.56 1.38
CA ALA A 32 5.11 0.88 1.49
C ALA A 32 6.21 1.36 0.52
N SER A 33 5.97 2.48 -0.15
CA SER A 33 6.94 3.07 -1.08
C SER A 33 7.27 4.52 -0.73
N LYS A 34 8.29 5.08 -1.41
CA LYS A 34 8.60 6.51 -1.38
C LYS A 34 7.88 7.30 -2.46
N HIS A 35 6.97 6.67 -3.21
CA HIS A 35 6.21 7.35 -4.25
C HIS A 35 5.18 8.26 -3.59
N MET A 36 5.44 9.56 -3.68
CA MET A 36 4.56 10.61 -3.19
C MET A 36 3.80 11.23 -4.36
N ASP A 37 2.52 11.52 -4.15
CA ASP A 37 1.66 12.13 -5.16
C ASP A 37 0.64 13.08 -4.49
N ILE A 38 -0.09 13.84 -5.31
CA ILE A 38 -1.16 14.75 -4.87
C ILE A 38 -2.45 14.36 -5.58
N ILE A 39 -3.47 13.98 -4.81
CA ILE A 39 -4.78 13.57 -5.34
C ILE A 39 -5.89 14.52 -4.89
N PRO A 40 -6.98 14.67 -5.67
CA PRO A 40 -8.19 15.33 -5.21
C PRO A 40 -8.89 14.52 -4.09
N LEU A 41 -9.42 15.19 -3.06
CA LEU A 41 -10.08 14.48 -1.96
C LEU A 41 -11.36 13.75 -2.38
N ASP A 42 -12.02 14.19 -3.46
CA ASP A 42 -13.21 13.55 -4.02
C ASP A 42 -12.92 12.22 -4.74
N THR A 43 -11.65 11.84 -4.91
CA THR A 43 -11.27 10.52 -5.43
C THR A 43 -11.05 9.47 -4.33
N VAL A 44 -11.23 9.82 -3.06
CA VAL A 44 -11.13 8.88 -1.93
C VAL A 44 -12.42 8.06 -1.84
N ASP A 45 -12.32 6.76 -2.06
CA ASP A 45 -13.45 5.83 -2.02
C ASP A 45 -13.69 5.25 -0.62
N GLU A 46 -12.62 4.81 0.05
CA GLU A 46 -12.68 4.13 1.35
C GLU A 46 -11.48 4.47 2.24
N ILE A 47 -11.70 4.41 3.56
CA ILE A 47 -10.64 4.45 4.57
C ILE A 47 -10.29 3.02 4.97
N VAL A 48 -9.04 2.63 4.74
CA VAL A 48 -8.52 1.29 5.09
C VAL A 48 -7.61 1.34 6.32
N TRP A 49 -7.63 0.27 7.11
CA TRP A 49 -6.77 0.11 8.28
C TRP A 49 -5.58 -0.79 7.91
N VAL A 50 -4.36 -0.26 8.08
CA VAL A 50 -3.13 -1.01 7.87
C VAL A 50 -2.62 -1.49 9.23
N LEU A 51 -2.55 -2.80 9.40
CA LEU A 51 -2.06 -3.44 10.62
C LEU A 51 -0.58 -3.77 10.49
N THR A 52 0.14 -3.72 11.61
CA THR A 52 1.48 -4.31 11.68
C THR A 52 1.40 -5.84 11.63
N TYR A 53 2.52 -6.48 11.29
CA TYR A 53 2.59 -7.95 11.24
C TYR A 53 2.10 -8.62 12.54
N ASN A 54 2.41 -8.04 13.70
CA ASN A 54 2.02 -8.57 15.01
C ASN A 54 0.53 -8.41 15.32
N GLU A 55 -0.16 -7.46 14.67
CA GLU A 55 -1.59 -7.20 14.86
C GLU A 55 -2.47 -8.00 13.88
N TYR A 56 -1.88 -8.46 12.78
CA TYR A 56 -2.58 -9.23 11.75
C TYR A 56 -2.74 -10.72 12.09
N GLY A 57 -1.78 -11.27 12.86
CA GLY A 57 -1.70 -12.69 13.23
C GLY A 57 -2.53 -13.10 14.44
#